data_AF-A0A6A0RFI5-F1
#
_entry.id   AF-A0A6A0RFI5-F1
#
_cell.length_a   1.000
_cell.length_b   1.000
_cell.length_c   1.000
_cell.angle_alpha   90.00
_cell.angle_beta   90.00
_cell.angle_gamma   90.00
#
_symmetry.space_group_name_H-M   'P 1'
#
loop_
_entity.id
_entity.type
_entity.pdbx_description
1 polymer ?
#
loop_
_entity_poly.entity_id
_entity_poly.type
_entity_poly.pdbx_seq_one_letter_code
_entity_poly.pdbx_strand_id
1 'polypeptide(L)' 'MSNKDKDELAFGKENYRMFAIAAAIVLVGYLLMVGGGSDDPAHFNYDGLFSPIRITVAPILILIGFGLAFYAIVKRPKDD' A
#
# COMPACT_ATOMS: atom_id res chain seq x y z
N MET A 1 0.90 31.32 31.05
CA MET A 1 1.66 30.74 29.92
C MET A 1 0.78 29.68 29.28
N SER A 2 0.17 30.00 28.14
CA SER A 2 -0.61 29.04 27.36
C SER A 2 0.37 28.26 26.49
N ASN A 3 0.73 27.05 26.95
CA ASN A 3 1.39 26.08 26.07
C ASN A 3 0.35 25.69 25.04
N LYS A 4 0.46 26.26 23.84
CA LYS A 4 -0.15 25.67 22.65
C LYS A 4 0.67 24.43 22.39
N ASP A 5 0.17 23.29 22.83
CA ASP A 5 0.57 21.99 22.31
C ASP A 5 0.37 22.09 20.79
N LYS A 6 1.44 22.44 20.08
CA LYS A 6 1.47 22.34 18.64
C LYS A 6 1.41 20.84 18.43
N ASP A 7 0.28 20.36 17.93
CA ASP A 7 0.16 19.01 17.39
C ASP A 7 1.27 18.83 16.34
N GLU A 8 2.45 18.43 16.80
CA GLU A 8 3.58 18.10 15.97
C GLU A 8 3.19 16.77 15.32
N LEU A 9 2.50 16.88 14.19
CA LEU A 9 2.21 15.74 13.35
C LEU A 9 3.50 14.94 13.17
N ALA A 10 3.42 13.62 13.34
CA ALA A 10 4.58 12.73 13.24
C ALA A 10 5.33 12.86 11.90
N PHE A 11 4.69 13.45 10.88
CA PHE A 11 5.24 13.71 9.56
C PHE A 11 4.92 15.13 9.10
N GLY A 12 5.81 15.71 8.29
CA GLY A 12 5.50 16.92 7.52
C GLY A 12 4.37 16.68 6.50
N LYS A 13 3.65 17.75 6.13
CA LYS A 13 2.49 17.69 5.22
C LYS A 13 2.79 16.99 3.88
N GLU A 14 3.98 17.21 3.32
CA GLU A 14 4.42 16.56 2.08
C GLU A 14 4.58 15.04 2.25
N ASN A 15 5.21 14.61 3.34
CA ASN A 15 5.41 13.20 3.65
C ASN A 15 4.08 12.48 3.88
N TYR A 16 3.11 13.14 4.49
CA TYR A 16 1.77 12.57 4.67
C TYR A 16 1.09 12.29 3.32
N ARG A 17 1.28 13.19 2.32
CA ARG A 17 0.79 12.97 0.96
C ARG A 17 1.49 11.79 0.29
N MET A 18 2.81 11.66 0.45
CA MET A 18 3.56 10.50 -0.07
C MET A 18 3.11 9.19 0.58
N PHE A 19 2.89 9.19 1.89
CA PHE A 19 2.38 8.04 2.63
C PHE A 19 0.98 7.63 2.16
N ALA A 20 0.08 8.59 1.91
CA ALA A 20 -1.25 8.30 1.37
C ALA A 20 -1.18 7.65 -0.03
N ILE A 21 -0.27 8.11 -0.89
CA ILE A 21 -0.04 7.49 -2.20
C ILE A 21 0.49 6.07 -2.04
N ALA A 22 1.44 5.85 -1.13
CA ALA A 22 1.97 4.53 -0.83
C ALA A 22 0.86 3.56 -0.35
N ALA A 23 -0.01 4.02 0.54
CA ALA A 23 -1.16 3.26 1.01
C ALA A 23 -2.14 2.91 -0.12
N ALA A 24 -2.41 3.85 -1.03
CA ALA A 24 -3.25 3.59 -2.21
C ALA A 24 -2.65 2.51 -3.12
N ILE A 25 -1.32 2.52 -3.33
CA ILE A 25 -0.63 1.49 -4.10
C ILE A 25 -0.77 0.11 -3.44
N VAL A 26 -0.55 0.02 -2.12
CA VAL A 26 -0.73 -1.25 -1.38
C VAL A 26 -2.17 -1.76 -1.52
N LEU A 27 -3.17 -0.88 -1.39
CA LEU A 27 -4.58 -1.19 -1.59
C LEU A 27 -4.85 -1.76 -2.98
N VAL A 28 -4.34 -1.12 -4.03
CA VAL A 28 -4.47 -1.62 -5.41
C VAL A 28 -3.81 -2.99 -5.56
N GLY A 29 -2.65 -3.21 -4.96
CA GLY A 29 -1.98 -4.50 -4.95
C GLY A 29 -2.83 -5.61 -4.35
N TYR A 30 -3.47 -5.35 -3.20
CA TYR A 30 -4.41 -6.31 -2.60
C TYR A 30 -5.67 -6.51 -3.45
N LEU A 31 -6.22 -5.46 -4.07
CA LEU A 31 -7.37 -5.58 -4.97
C LEU A 31 -7.07 -6.46 -6.17
N LEU A 32 -5.86 -6.39 -6.73
CA LEU A 32 -5.43 -7.27 -7.84
C LEU A 32 -5.35 -8.76 -7.44
N MET A 33 -5.26 -9.08 -6.14
CA MET A 33 -5.28 -10.46 -5.65
C MET A 33 -6.70 -11.04 -5.56
N VAL A 34 -7.75 -10.22 -5.58
CA VAL A 34 -9.14 -10.65 -5.36
C VAL A 34 -9.64 -11.56 -6.49
N GLY A 35 -10.28 -12.68 -6.13
CA GLY A 35 -10.90 -13.65 -7.05
C GLY A 35 -10.12 -14.96 -7.16
N GLY A 36 -10.29 -15.70 -8.27
CA GLY A 36 -9.63 -16.99 -8.50
C GLY A 36 -10.26 -18.16 -7.75
N GLY A 37 -11.25 -17.90 -6.89
CA GLY A 37 -12.13 -18.94 -6.35
C GLY A 37 -12.93 -19.63 -7.45
N SER A 38 -13.25 -20.90 -7.21
CA SER A 38 -14.21 -21.64 -8.04
C SER A 38 -15.61 -21.50 -7.44
N ASP A 39 -16.63 -21.35 -8.30
CA ASP A 39 -18.03 -21.37 -7.88
C ASP A 39 -18.49 -22.80 -7.51
N ASP A 40 -17.80 -23.83 -8.02
CA ASP A 40 -18.03 -25.23 -7.71
C ASP A 40 -16.84 -25.81 -6.91
N PRO A 41 -17.03 -26.24 -5.65
CA PRO A 41 -15.99 -26.86 -4.84
C PRO A 41 -15.38 -28.13 -5.45
N ALA A 42 -16.09 -28.81 -6.36
CA ALA A 42 -15.61 -30.00 -7.05
C ALA A 42 -14.73 -29.68 -8.26
N HIS A 43 -14.68 -28.42 -8.70
CA HIS A 43 -13.89 -27.98 -9.85
C HIS A 43 -12.77 -27.03 -9.42
N PHE A 44 -11.54 -27.34 -9.80
CA PHE A 44 -10.39 -26.51 -9.46
C PHE A 44 -10.08 -25.50 -10.58
N ASN A 45 -10.27 -24.21 -10.32
CA ASN A 45 -9.99 -23.14 -11.28
C ASN A 45 -8.50 -22.77 -11.31
N TYR A 46 -7.69 -23.55 -12.04
CA TYR A 46 -6.24 -23.31 -12.17
C TYR A 46 -5.90 -21.93 -12.72
N ASP A 47 -6.54 -21.51 -13.81
CA ASP A 47 -6.18 -20.26 -14.50
C ASP A 47 -6.55 -19.02 -13.69
N GLY A 48 -7.67 -19.08 -12.96
CA GLY A 48 -8.11 -18.03 -12.06
C GLY A 48 -7.22 -17.90 -10.83
N LEU A 49 -6.85 -19.01 -10.20
CA LEU A 49 -5.98 -19.03 -9.01
C LEU A 49 -4.54 -18.66 -9.33
N PHE A 50 -3.97 -19.27 -10.37
CA PHE A 50 -2.55 -19.13 -10.73
C PHE A 50 -2.31 -18.06 -11.80
N SER A 51 -3.14 -17.01 -11.81
CA SER A 51 -2.91 -15.88 -12.70
C SER A 51 -1.56 -15.20 -12.37
N PRO A 52 -0.69 -14.94 -13.37
CA PRO A 52 0.56 -14.20 -13.17
C PRO A 52 0.35 -12.80 -12.54
N ILE A 53 -0.83 -12.21 -12.76
CA ILE A 53 -1.21 -10.92 -12.18
C ILE A 53 -1.30 -11.03 -10.65
N ARG A 54 -1.88 -12.12 -10.15
CA ARG A 54 -2.12 -12.35 -8.72
C ARG A 54 -0.86 -12.78 -7.97
N ILE A 55 -0.06 -13.66 -8.59
CA ILE A 55 1.10 -14.28 -7.93
C ILE A 55 2.37 -13.44 -8.10
N THR A 56 2.48 -12.66 -9.19
CA THR A 56 3.71 -11.90 -9.48
C THR A 56 3.47 -10.40 -9.41
N VAL A 57 2.53 -9.88 -10.21
CA VAL A 57 2.35 -8.42 -10.33
C VAL A 57 1.84 -7.81 -9.03
N ALA A 58 0.83 -8.42 -8.42
CA ALA A 58 0.24 -7.92 -7.19
C ALA A 58 1.22 -7.89 -6.01
N PRO A 59 1.99 -8.96 -5.69
CA PRO A 59 3.01 -8.90 -4.64
C PRO A 59 4.09 -7.87 -4.90
N ILE A 60 4.57 -7.74 -6.14
CA ILE A 60 5.57 -6.72 -6.50
C ILE A 60 5.01 -5.32 -6.24
N LEU A 61 3.76 -5.06 -6.60
CA LEU A 61 3.10 -3.77 -6.39
C LEU A 61 2.97 -3.44 -4.90
N ILE A 62 2.62 -4.43 -4.07
CA ILE A 62 2.55 -4.30 -2.61
C ILE A 62 3.94 -3.96 -2.04
N LEU A 63 4.99 -4.64 -2.48
CA LEU A 63 6.37 -4.38 -2.04
C LEU A 63 6.82 -2.96 -2.41
N ILE A 64 6.48 -2.49 -3.61
CA ILE A 64 6.75 -1.11 -4.03
C ILE A 64 6.00 -0.12 -3.13
N GLY A 65 4.73 -0.39 -2.84
CA GLY A 65 3.92 0.40 -1.91
C GLY A 65 4.56 0.50 -0.53
N PHE A 66 5.01 -0.62 0.05
CA PHE A 66 5.72 -0.61 1.33
C PHE A 66 7.06 0.12 1.27
N GLY A 67 7.82 -0.02 0.18
CA GLY A 67 9.06 0.73 -0.03
C GLY A 67 8.84 2.24 -0.06
N LEU A 68 7.77 2.69 -0.73
CA LEU A 68 7.38 4.10 -0.75
C LEU A 68 6.89 4.59 0.61
N ALA A 69 6.13 3.78 1.35
CA ALA A 69 5.70 4.12 2.70
C ALA A 69 6.90 4.27 3.64
N PHE A 70 7.86 3.35 3.57
CA PHE A 70 9.12 3.43 4.31
C PHE A 70 9.89 4.70 3.96
N TYR A 71 10.02 5.01 2.66
CA TYR A 71 10.66 6.25 2.20
C TYR A 71 9.94 7.50 2.73
N ALA A 72 8.61 7.53 2.71
CA ALA A 72 7.81 8.67 3.21
C ALA A 72 8.00 8.90 4.72
N ILE A 73 8.22 7.83 5.49
CA ILE A 73 8.49 7.89 6.92
C ILE A 73 9.92 8.38 7.20
N VAL A 74 10.91 7.84 6.49
CA VAL A 74 12.34 8.15 6.73
C VAL A 74 12.75 9.50 6.15
N LYS A 75 12.11 9.95 5.06
CA LYS A 75 12.39 11.25 4.44
C LYS A 75 12.18 12.33 5.48
N ARG A 76 13.24 13.05 5.87
CA ARG A 76 13.09 14.18 6.78
C ARG A 76 12.23 15.25 6.10
N PRO A 77 11.23 15.84 6.79
CA PRO A 77 10.49 16.96 6.24
C PRO A 77 11.50 18.06 5.89
N LYS A 78 11.38 18.65 4.69
CA LYS A 78 12.05 19.91 4.41
C LYS A 78 11.30 20.96 5.22
N ASP A 79 11.99 21.51 6.21
CA ASP A 79 11.57 22.75 6.84
C ASP A 79 11.65 23.83 5.74
N ASP A 80 10.49 24.23 5.24
CA ASP A 80 10.32 25.52 4.54
C ASP A 80 10.07 26.62 5.59
#